data_AF-W6YYH4-F1
#
_entry.id   AF-W6YYH4-F1
#
_cell.length_a   1.000
_cell.length_b   1.000
_cell.length_c   1.000
_cell.angle_alpha   90.00
_cell.angle_beta   90.00
_cell.angle_gamma   90.00
#
_symmetry.space_group_name_H-M   'P 1'
#
loop_
_entity.id
_entity.type
_entity.pdbx_description
1 polymer ?
#
loop_
_entity_poly.entity_id
_entity_poly.type
_entity_poly.pdbx_seq_one_letter_code
_entity_poly.pdbx_strand_id
1 'polypeptide(L)'
;PDDEANRQHSTDKAAWCLELPFRILNTLHTTSCVSVSPECISTFNELKLGKDIKWIIYKISDDWKEIVVEETSKEANFDVFREKLLNAKSKDRKGKEGIGGRYAVFDVEYDLDSGEGSRSKITFISWTPDDAPQYPRMMYSSSKEAIKRSLNGLAADIQANDADDLEFENIKSRVSKGR
;
A
#
# COMPACT_ATOMS: atom_id res chain seq x y z
N PRO A 1 -42.85 -11.27 29.77
CA PRO A 1 -43.80 -10.86 28.73
C PRO A 1 -43.34 -9.50 28.19
N ASP A 2 -42.25 -9.49 27.41
CA ASP A 2 -42.21 -9.92 25.99
C ASP A 2 -43.09 -8.92 25.20
N ASP A 3 -42.59 -8.11 24.27
CA ASP A 3 -41.95 -8.46 23.00
C ASP A 3 -41.38 -7.16 22.40
N GLU A 4 -40.13 -7.11 21.96
CA GLU A 4 -39.62 -7.52 20.65
C GLU A 4 -39.62 -6.40 19.58
N ALA A 5 -38.41 -6.13 19.11
CA ALA A 5 -37.94 -5.67 17.80
C ALA A 5 -38.90 -4.99 16.81
N ASN A 6 -38.42 -3.91 16.17
CA ASN A 6 -38.02 -3.90 14.73
C ASN A 6 -37.49 -2.49 14.37
N ARG A 7 -36.17 -2.26 14.20
CA ARG A 7 -35.45 -2.24 12.90
C ARG A 7 -36.24 -1.62 11.74
N GLN A 8 -35.76 -0.48 11.21
CA GLN A 8 -35.33 -0.34 9.81
C GLN A 8 -34.67 1.04 9.55
N HIS A 9 -33.45 0.99 8.98
CA HIS A 9 -32.87 1.89 7.94
C HIS A 9 -32.86 3.42 8.19
N SER A 10 -31.90 4.21 7.74
CA SER A 10 -30.73 4.11 6.86
C SER A 10 -30.16 5.54 6.83
N THR A 11 -28.87 5.67 6.51
CA THR A 11 -28.19 6.92 6.05
C THR A 11 -28.32 8.11 7.01
N ASP A 12 -27.30 8.46 7.80
CA ASP A 12 -26.27 9.38 7.30
C ASP A 12 -25.04 9.37 8.22
N LYS A 13 -23.88 8.96 7.70
CA LYS A 13 -22.57 9.07 8.37
C LYS A 13 -21.68 10.09 7.66
N ALA A 14 -22.18 11.31 7.47
CA ALA A 14 -21.41 12.38 6.82
C ALA A 14 -21.55 13.75 7.50
N ALA A 15 -22.05 13.83 8.73
CA ALA A 15 -22.35 15.12 9.37
C ALA A 15 -21.92 15.17 10.85
N TRP A 16 -20.62 15.02 11.13
CA TRP A 16 -20.02 15.33 12.44
C TRP A 16 -18.64 15.97 12.30
N CYS A 17 -18.47 16.85 11.31
CA CYS A 17 -17.30 17.71 11.24
C CYS A 17 -17.82 19.13 11.19
N LEU A 18 -17.92 19.79 12.35
CA LEU A 18 -17.92 21.24 12.58
C LEU A 18 -18.66 21.49 13.92
N GLU A 19 -17.91 21.54 15.01
CA GLU A 19 -18.12 22.43 16.17
C GLU A 19 -17.15 22.03 17.29
N LEU A 20 -15.92 22.55 17.26
CA LEU A 20 -15.10 22.68 18.48
C LEU A 20 -14.24 23.97 18.42
N PRO A 21 -14.06 24.66 19.56
CA PRO A 21 -13.51 26.01 19.64
C PRO A 21 -12.00 26.09 19.44
N PHE A 22 -11.56 27.20 18.85
CA PHE A 22 -10.18 27.63 18.65
C PHE A 22 -9.40 27.71 19.98
N ARG A 23 -8.57 26.70 20.26
CA ARG A 23 -7.27 26.71 20.98
C ARG A 23 -7.09 25.42 21.77
N ILE A 24 -6.52 24.43 21.10
CA ILE A 24 -5.56 23.38 21.53
C ILE A 24 -5.63 22.34 20.39
N LEU A 25 -4.71 22.44 19.41
CA LEU A 25 -4.40 21.34 18.49
C LEU A 25 -3.13 21.66 17.70
N ASN A 26 -1.99 21.52 18.37
CA ASN A 26 -0.79 21.11 17.65
C ASN A 26 -0.82 19.58 17.64
N THR A 27 -0.79 18.96 16.46
CA THR A 27 -0.98 17.52 16.14
C THR A 27 -2.37 17.11 15.63
N LEU A 28 -2.96 17.87 14.68
CA LEU A 28 -3.89 17.27 13.72
C LEU A 28 -3.06 16.56 12.65
N HIS A 29 -3.03 15.23 12.73
CA HIS A 29 -2.77 14.34 11.60
C HIS A 29 -3.65 14.81 10.43
N THR A 30 -3.07 15.56 9.50
CA THR A 30 -3.77 15.86 8.24
C THR A 30 -3.86 14.52 7.53
N THR A 31 -5.02 13.88 7.57
CA THR A 31 -5.33 12.72 6.73
C THR A 31 -5.37 13.24 5.31
N SER A 32 -4.20 13.34 4.68
CA SER A 32 -4.08 13.68 3.27
C SER A 32 -4.79 12.58 2.50
N CYS A 33 -6.00 12.89 2.03
CA CYS A 33 -6.75 12.03 1.14
C CYS A 33 -6.05 12.07 -0.22
N VAL A 34 -5.01 11.26 -0.38
CA VAL A 34 -4.33 11.09 -1.66
C VAL A 34 -5.24 10.24 -2.52
N SER A 35 -5.61 10.76 -3.69
CA SER A 35 -6.41 10.04 -4.68
C SER A 35 -5.60 8.91 -5.31
N VAL A 36 -6.25 7.89 -5.83
CA VAL A 36 -5.59 6.78 -6.53
C VAL A 36 -5.88 6.93 -8.01
N SER A 37 -4.84 7.03 -8.83
CA SER A 37 -5.02 7.07 -10.28
C SER A 37 -5.74 5.82 -10.76
N PRO A 38 -6.73 5.94 -11.68
CA PRO A 38 -7.43 4.79 -12.24
C PRO A 38 -6.49 3.82 -12.96
N GLU A 39 -5.33 4.31 -13.45
CA GLU A 39 -4.30 3.45 -14.05
C GLU A 39 -3.78 2.41 -13.06
N CYS A 40 -3.64 2.76 -11.78
CA CYS A 40 -3.20 1.83 -10.74
C CYS A 40 -4.14 0.63 -10.63
N ILE A 41 -5.45 0.86 -10.76
CA ILE A 41 -6.47 -0.19 -10.71
C ILE A 41 -6.42 -1.04 -12.00
N SER A 42 -6.25 -0.39 -13.15
CA SER A 42 -6.13 -1.10 -14.44
C SER A 42 -4.93 -2.05 -14.45
N THR A 43 -3.75 -1.56 -14.10
CA THR A 43 -2.53 -2.36 -14.05
C THR A 43 -2.63 -3.49 -13.02
N PHE A 44 -3.23 -3.23 -11.86
CA PHE A 44 -3.47 -4.28 -10.87
C PHE A 44 -4.40 -5.38 -11.39
N ASN A 45 -5.45 -5.01 -12.13
CA ASN A 45 -6.34 -5.99 -12.74
C ASN A 45 -5.59 -6.85 -13.78
N GLU A 46 -4.65 -6.28 -14.53
CA GLU A 46 -3.80 -7.03 -15.47
C GLU A 46 -2.89 -8.04 -14.76
N LEU A 47 -2.29 -7.65 -13.63
CA LEU A 47 -1.52 -8.55 -12.76
C LEU A 47 -2.42 -9.69 -12.24
N LYS A 48 -3.62 -9.36 -11.75
CA LYS A 48 -4.59 -10.35 -11.25
C LYS A 48 -5.08 -11.32 -12.31
N LEU A 49 -5.17 -10.88 -13.57
CA LEU A 49 -5.54 -11.71 -14.71
C LEU A 49 -4.40 -12.65 -15.16
N GLY A 50 -3.21 -12.57 -14.54
CA GLY A 50 -2.06 -13.41 -14.87
C GLY A 50 -1.48 -13.12 -16.25
N LYS A 51 -1.69 -11.90 -16.77
CA LYS A 51 -1.41 -11.58 -18.18
C LYS A 51 0.05 -11.34 -18.52
N ASP A 52 0.92 -11.19 -17.52
CA ASP A 52 2.41 -11.21 -17.61
C ASP A 52 3.05 -10.40 -16.47
N ILE A 53 2.33 -9.50 -15.81
CA ILE A 53 2.90 -8.59 -14.80
C ILE A 53 3.14 -9.36 -13.49
N LYS A 54 4.39 -9.40 -13.02
CA LYS A 54 4.76 -10.04 -11.76
C LYS A 54 4.81 -9.05 -10.60
N TRP A 55 5.17 -7.80 -10.88
CA TRP A 55 5.16 -6.74 -9.88
C TRP A 55 4.85 -5.37 -10.45
N ILE A 56 4.32 -4.51 -9.57
CA ILE A 56 3.96 -3.13 -9.85
C ILE A 56 4.50 -2.28 -8.71
N ILE A 57 5.19 -1.18 -9.04
CA ILE A 57 5.64 -0.16 -8.10
C ILE A 57 4.79 1.09 -8.32
N TYR A 58 4.26 1.62 -7.24
CA TYR A 58 3.51 2.87 -7.20
C TYR A 58 4.26 3.89 -6.35
N LYS A 59 4.09 5.15 -6.74
CA LYS A 59 4.57 6.30 -5.99
C LYS A 59 3.45 7.30 -5.78
N ILE A 60 3.59 8.11 -4.75
CA ILE A 60 2.82 9.34 -4.64
C ILE A 60 3.44 10.35 -5.60
N SER A 61 2.62 11.05 -6.38
CA SER A 61 3.04 12.14 -7.27
C SER A 61 3.80 13.23 -6.50
N ASP A 62 4.64 14.00 -7.19
CA ASP A 62 5.39 15.12 -6.60
C ASP A 62 4.45 16.19 -6.01
N ASP A 63 3.21 16.25 -6.49
CA ASP A 63 2.14 17.10 -5.95
C ASP A 63 1.55 16.60 -4.61
N TRP A 64 1.93 15.41 -4.15
CA TRP A 64 1.44 14.77 -2.92
C TRP A 64 -0.09 14.58 -2.86
N LYS A 65 -0.75 14.54 -4.01
CA LYS A 65 -2.22 14.49 -4.15
C LYS A 65 -2.75 13.21 -4.76
N GLU A 66 -1.93 12.49 -5.52
CA GLU A 66 -2.36 11.29 -6.23
C GLU A 66 -1.29 10.19 -6.18
N ILE A 67 -1.73 8.93 -6.15
CA ILE A 67 -0.90 7.74 -6.29
C ILE A 67 -0.91 7.31 -7.75
N VAL A 68 0.26 7.20 -8.33
CA VAL A 68 0.48 6.85 -9.74
C VAL A 68 1.36 5.63 -9.86
N VAL A 69 1.24 4.91 -10.98
CA VAL A 69 2.14 3.82 -11.33
C VAL A 69 3.51 4.42 -11.67
N GLU A 70 4.55 3.96 -10.98
CA GLU A 70 5.93 4.35 -11.28
C GLU A 70 6.53 3.38 -12.30
N GLU A 71 6.39 2.09 -12.04
CA GLU A 71 6.97 1.05 -12.87
C GLU A 71 6.17 -0.25 -12.78
N THR A 72 6.18 -1.01 -13.88
CA THR A 72 5.63 -2.36 -13.95
C THR A 72 6.66 -3.27 -14.59
N SER A 73 6.71 -4.53 -14.15
CA SER A 73 7.55 -5.50 -14.82
C SER A 73 6.89 -6.86 -14.89
N LYS A 74 7.31 -7.58 -15.93
CA LYS A 74 6.91 -8.96 -16.20
C LYS A 74 7.89 -9.99 -15.62
N GLU A 75 9.07 -9.53 -15.23
CA GLU A 75 10.11 -10.39 -14.68
C GLU A 75 9.82 -10.68 -13.20
N ALA A 76 9.79 -11.96 -12.83
CA ALA A 76 9.63 -12.40 -11.44
C ALA A 76 10.91 -12.21 -10.60
N ASN A 77 11.89 -11.45 -11.09
CA ASN A 77 13.17 -11.26 -10.43
C ASN A 77 13.00 -10.34 -9.20
N PHE A 78 12.99 -10.97 -8.03
CA PHE A 78 12.77 -10.30 -6.77
C PHE A 78 13.94 -9.37 -6.38
N ASP A 79 15.18 -9.71 -6.74
CA ASP A 79 16.35 -8.87 -6.42
C ASP A 79 16.29 -7.52 -7.15
N VAL A 80 15.94 -7.53 -8.44
CA VAL A 80 15.74 -6.31 -9.24
C VAL A 80 14.63 -5.45 -8.64
N PHE A 81 13.54 -6.09 -8.21
CA PHE A 81 12.43 -5.41 -7.55
C PHE A 81 12.87 -4.77 -6.21
N ARG A 82 13.61 -5.51 -5.38
CA ARG A 82 14.17 -5.01 -4.11
C ARG A 82 15.10 -3.83 -4.35
N GLU A 83 16.03 -3.95 -5.28
CA GLU A 83 16.96 -2.85 -5.61
C GLU A 83 16.21 -1.60 -6.07
N LYS A 84 15.11 -1.73 -6.80
CA LYS A 84 14.29 -0.58 -7.21
C LYS A 84 13.63 0.12 -6.03
N LEU A 85 13.10 -0.64 -5.06
CA LEU A 85 12.54 -0.06 -3.83
C LEU A 85 13.62 0.61 -2.97
N LEU A 86 14.79 0.00 -2.82
CA LEU A 86 15.90 0.55 -2.04
C LEU A 86 16.51 1.79 -2.68
N ASN A 87 16.62 1.81 -4.01
CA ASN A 87 17.11 2.98 -4.76
C ASN A 87 16.04 4.05 -4.98
N ALA A 88 14.80 3.83 -4.51
CA ALA A 88 13.72 4.78 -4.71
C ALA A 88 13.99 6.10 -3.98
N LYS A 89 13.89 7.19 -4.74
CA LYS A 89 14.06 8.56 -4.23
C LYS A 89 12.76 9.32 -4.33
N SER A 90 12.48 10.13 -3.31
CA SER A 90 11.36 11.06 -3.32
C SER A 90 11.85 12.47 -3.09
N LYS A 91 11.17 13.44 -3.72
CA LYS A 91 11.39 14.85 -3.49
C LYS A 91 10.56 15.31 -2.30
N ASP A 92 11.19 15.87 -1.28
CA ASP A 92 10.47 16.49 -0.18
C ASP A 92 9.89 17.86 -0.61
N ARG A 93 9.03 18.46 0.22
CA ARG A 93 8.37 19.77 -0.02
C ARG A 93 9.34 20.93 -0.30
N LYS A 94 10.62 20.75 0.04
CA LYS A 94 11.72 21.70 -0.20
C LYS A 94 12.50 21.42 -1.49
N GLY A 95 12.05 20.47 -2.32
CA GLY A 95 12.74 20.06 -3.55
C GLY A 95 14.01 19.24 -3.32
N LYS A 96 14.27 18.82 -2.07
CA LYS A 96 15.43 17.98 -1.75
C LYS A 96 15.10 16.53 -2.10
N GLU A 97 15.90 15.94 -2.97
CA GLU A 97 15.86 14.51 -3.25
C GLU A 97 16.48 13.76 -2.07
N GLY A 98 15.72 12.82 -1.53
CA GLY A 98 16.15 11.91 -0.47
C GLY A 98 15.58 10.53 -0.70
N ILE A 99 15.85 9.64 0.25
CA ILE A 99 15.28 8.29 0.24
C ILE A 99 13.76 8.44 0.42
N GLY A 100 13.02 7.76 -0.45
CA GLY A 100 11.57 7.87 -0.53
C GLY A 100 10.89 6.52 -0.31
N GLY A 101 9.74 6.53 0.36
CA GLY A 101 8.87 5.36 0.38
C GLY A 101 8.30 5.05 -1.00
N ARG A 102 7.85 3.81 -1.19
CA ARG A 102 7.13 3.31 -2.37
C ARG A 102 6.08 2.30 -1.94
N TYR A 103 5.01 2.22 -2.70
CA TYR A 103 4.12 1.07 -2.58
C TYR A 103 4.44 0.10 -3.69
N ALA A 104 4.24 -1.18 -3.43
CA ALA A 104 4.39 -2.18 -4.43
C ALA A 104 3.33 -3.27 -4.26
N VAL A 105 3.05 -3.94 -5.36
CA VAL A 105 2.30 -5.17 -5.38
C VAL A 105 3.17 -6.20 -6.07
N PHE A 106 3.34 -7.33 -5.42
CA PHE A 106 4.13 -8.44 -5.93
C PHE A 106 3.29 -9.71 -5.87
N ASP A 107 3.23 -10.46 -6.97
CA ASP A 107 2.62 -11.79 -6.98
C ASP A 107 3.63 -12.82 -6.46
N VAL A 108 3.53 -13.15 -5.16
CA VAL A 108 4.45 -14.07 -4.51
C VAL A 108 3.98 -15.49 -4.81
N GLU A 109 4.70 -16.15 -5.71
CA GLU A 109 4.53 -17.57 -6.00
C GLU A 109 5.48 -18.38 -5.12
N TYR A 110 4.91 -19.32 -4.36
CA TYR A 110 5.68 -20.19 -3.47
C TYR A 110 5.14 -21.62 -3.49
N ASP A 111 6.05 -22.58 -3.41
CA ASP A 111 5.70 -23.99 -3.30
C ASP A 111 5.36 -24.35 -1.85
N LEU A 112 4.32 -25.18 -1.69
CA LEU A 112 3.99 -25.78 -0.40
C LEU A 112 4.83 -27.05 -0.22
N ASP A 113 5.58 -27.12 0.88
CA ASP A 113 6.44 -28.27 1.23
C ASP A 113 5.69 -29.62 1.30
N SER A 114 4.36 -29.59 1.43
CA SER A 114 3.51 -30.79 1.51
C SER A 114 3.18 -31.44 0.15
N GLY A 115 3.73 -30.96 -0.97
CA GLY A 115 3.45 -31.51 -2.30
C GLY A 115 2.05 -31.18 -2.84
N GLU A 116 1.34 -30.23 -2.23
CA GLU A 116 0.03 -29.74 -2.66
C GLU A 116 0.08 -28.74 -3.84
N GLY A 117 1.26 -28.53 -4.42
CA GLY A 117 1.48 -27.65 -5.57
C GLY A 117 1.92 -26.23 -5.20
N SER A 118 2.12 -25.42 -6.25
CA SER A 118 2.53 -24.02 -6.14
C SER A 118 1.32 -23.12 -5.88
N ARG A 119 1.46 -22.15 -4.97
CA ARG A 119 0.41 -21.18 -4.66
C ARG A 119 0.92 -19.76 -4.92
N SER A 120 0.11 -18.99 -5.63
CA SER A 120 0.35 -17.56 -5.83
C SER A 120 -0.51 -16.75 -4.85
N LYS A 121 0.10 -15.72 -4.27
CA LYS A 121 -0.58 -14.76 -3.40
C LYS A 121 -0.12 -13.35 -3.75
N ILE A 122 -1.06 -12.56 -4.24
CA ILE A 122 -0.87 -11.13 -4.51
C ILE A 122 -0.66 -10.40 -3.19
N THR A 123 0.52 -9.86 -3.00
CA THR A 123 0.96 -9.26 -1.74
C THR A 123 1.22 -7.78 -1.95
N PHE A 124 0.62 -6.94 -1.12
CA PHE A 124 0.90 -5.52 -1.07
C PHE A 124 2.08 -5.25 -0.14
N ILE A 125 3.07 -4.53 -0.61
CA ILE A 125 4.28 -4.17 0.13
C ILE A 125 4.32 -2.65 0.23
N SER A 126 4.28 -2.14 1.45
CA SER A 126 4.48 -0.72 1.75
C SER A 126 5.92 -0.52 2.20
N TRP A 127 6.77 -0.01 1.31
CA TRP A 127 8.13 0.37 1.62
C TRP A 127 8.16 1.81 2.14
N THR A 128 8.66 2.01 3.35
CA THR A 128 8.83 3.35 3.92
C THR A 128 10.06 3.36 4.80
N PRO A 129 11.23 3.78 4.27
CA PRO A 129 12.48 3.73 5.01
C PRO A 129 12.49 4.71 6.17
N ASP A 130 13.10 4.31 7.29
CA ASP A 130 13.18 5.15 8.50
C ASP A 130 14.14 6.35 8.35
N ASP A 131 15.02 6.31 7.35
CA ASP A 131 15.86 7.45 6.96
C ASP A 131 15.12 8.47 6.07
N ALA A 132 13.90 8.15 5.60
CA ALA A 132 13.13 9.06 4.77
C ALA A 132 12.73 10.33 5.56
N PRO A 133 12.65 11.50 4.90
CA PRO A 133 12.17 12.72 5.55
C PRO A 133 10.77 12.50 6.16
N GLN A 134 10.51 13.16 7.29
CA GLN A 134 9.29 12.95 8.08
C GLN A 134 8.01 13.14 7.27
N TYR A 135 7.96 14.15 6.38
CA TYR A 135 6.78 14.45 5.60
C TYR A 135 6.44 13.34 4.58
N PRO A 136 7.34 12.91 3.68
CA PRO A 136 7.18 11.69 2.89
C PRO A 136 6.74 10.48 3.70
N ARG A 137 7.41 10.17 4.80
CA ARG A 137 7.08 9.02 5.66
C ARG A 137 5.63 9.06 6.15
N MET A 138 5.22 10.24 6.61
CA MET A 138 3.85 10.49 7.04
C MET A 138 2.87 10.31 5.87
N MET A 139 3.12 10.93 4.71
CA MET A 139 2.23 10.83 3.54
C MET A 139 2.06 9.39 3.06
N TYR A 140 3.15 8.62 2.98
CA TYR A 140 3.11 7.20 2.61
C TYR A 140 2.38 6.35 3.66
N SER A 141 2.53 6.66 4.94
CA SER A 141 1.80 5.95 6.00
C SER A 141 0.30 6.25 5.96
N SER A 142 -0.07 7.53 5.83
CA SER A 142 -1.47 7.98 5.82
C SER A 142 -2.23 7.57 4.56
N SER A 143 -1.55 7.47 3.41
CA SER A 143 -2.18 7.17 2.11
C SER A 143 -2.24 5.66 1.80
N LYS A 144 -1.59 4.82 2.61
CA LYS A 144 -1.53 3.36 2.44
C LYS A 144 -2.93 2.74 2.33
N GLU A 145 -3.85 3.16 3.20
CA GLU A 145 -5.21 2.63 3.23
C GLU A 145 -6.03 3.03 1.99
N ALA A 146 -5.73 4.17 1.37
CA ALA A 146 -6.43 4.61 0.16
C ALA A 146 -6.13 3.68 -1.02
N ILE A 147 -4.86 3.41 -1.30
CA ILE A 147 -4.47 2.47 -2.37
C ILE A 147 -4.93 1.05 -2.05
N LYS A 148 -4.77 0.58 -0.80
CA LYS A 148 -5.20 -0.76 -0.39
C LYS A 148 -6.69 -1.00 -0.66
N ARG A 149 -7.55 0.00 -0.41
CA ARG A 149 -9.00 -0.10 -0.69
C ARG A 149 -9.34 -0.08 -2.18
N SER A 150 -8.54 0.60 -2.99
CA SER A 150 -8.70 0.61 -4.45
C SER A 150 -8.28 -0.73 -5.08
N LEU A 151 -7.30 -1.43 -4.48
CA LEU A 151 -6.77 -2.70 -4.96
C LEU A 151 -7.53 -3.90 -4.35
N ASN A 152 -8.63 -4.30 -4.98
CA ASN A 152 -9.47 -5.40 -4.49
C ASN A 152 -8.95 -6.78 -4.91
N GLY A 153 -8.43 -7.53 -3.94
CA GLY A 153 -7.89 -8.88 -4.12
C GLY A 153 -6.48 -9.09 -3.58
N LEU A 154 -5.99 -8.18 -2.74
CA LEU A 154 -4.75 -8.37 -1.99
C LEU A 154 -4.93 -9.50 -0.97
N ALA A 155 -4.05 -10.50 -1.02
CA ALA A 155 -4.06 -11.64 -0.10
C ALA A 155 -3.32 -11.33 1.20
N ALA A 156 -2.30 -10.47 1.14
CA ALA A 156 -1.49 -10.07 2.28
C ALA A 156 -1.05 -8.61 2.15
N ASP A 157 -0.84 -7.95 3.29
CA ASP A 157 -0.17 -6.66 3.36
C ASP A 157 1.07 -6.71 4.26
N ILE A 158 2.18 -6.20 3.73
CA ILE A 158 3.48 -6.16 4.37
C ILE A 158 3.88 -4.70 4.48
N GLN A 159 4.37 -4.32 5.66
CA GLN A 159 5.05 -3.06 5.89
C GLN A 159 6.52 -3.36 6.08
N ALA A 160 7.36 -2.66 5.32
CA ALA A 160 8.80 -2.78 5.37
C ALA A 160 9.40 -1.39 5.56
N ASN A 161 10.27 -1.26 6.56
CA ASN A 161 11.04 -0.05 6.85
C ASN A 161 12.55 -0.26 6.64
N ASP A 162 13.02 -1.50 6.75
CA ASP A 162 14.41 -1.88 6.55
C ASP A 162 14.62 -2.80 5.34
N ALA A 163 15.83 -2.79 4.79
CA ALA A 163 16.17 -3.59 3.60
C ALA A 163 16.05 -5.11 3.82
N ASP A 164 16.11 -5.54 5.08
CA ASP A 164 15.98 -6.93 5.52
C ASP A 164 14.50 -7.36 5.55
N ASP A 165 13.57 -6.44 5.77
CA ASP A 165 12.13 -6.72 5.64
C ASP A 165 11.70 -6.98 4.21
N LEU A 166 12.46 -6.41 3.26
CA LEU A 166 12.31 -6.65 1.84
C LEU A 166 13.03 -7.92 1.38
N GLU A 167 13.58 -8.77 2.25
CA GLU A 167 14.12 -10.05 1.81
C GLU A 167 13.01 -11.02 1.38
N PHE A 168 13.27 -11.77 0.31
CA PHE A 168 12.32 -12.74 -0.24
C PHE A 168 11.87 -13.76 0.81
N GLU A 169 12.79 -14.26 1.63
CA GLU A 169 12.48 -15.22 2.70
C GLU A 169 11.54 -14.63 3.75
N ASN A 170 11.73 -13.36 4.13
CA ASN A 170 10.86 -12.70 5.10
C ASN A 170 9.46 -12.49 4.51
N ILE A 171 9.37 -12.01 3.28
CA ILE A 171 8.09 -11.86 2.56
C ILE A 171 7.39 -13.21 2.41
N LYS A 172 8.09 -14.24 1.92
CA LYS A 172 7.56 -15.60 1.80
C LYS A 172 7.06 -16.12 3.14
N SER A 173 7.78 -15.88 4.23
CA SER A 173 7.35 -16.24 5.59
C SER A 173 6.06 -15.53 6.00
N ARG A 174 5.93 -14.22 5.71
CA ARG A 174 4.71 -13.45 6.03
C ARG A 174 3.50 -13.90 5.20
N VAL A 175 3.73 -14.17 3.92
CA VAL A 175 2.69 -14.56 2.95
C VAL A 175 2.19 -15.99 3.18
N SER A 176 3.10 -16.92 3.49
CA SER A 176 2.75 -18.30 3.83
C SER A 176 1.95 -18.41 5.13
N LYS A 177 2.26 -17.57 6.13
CA LYS A 177 1.55 -17.51 7.42
C LYS A 177 0.18 -16.82 7.38
N GLY A 178 -0.18 -16.18 6.25
CA GLY A 178 -1.47 -15.51 6.09
C GLY A 178 -2.63 -16.51 6.12
N ARG A 179 -3.34 -16.50 7.25
CA ARG A 179 -4.56 -17.27 7.60
C ARG A 179 -5.71 -17.06 6.62
#